data_AF-A0A957SRV4-F1
#
_entry.id   AF-A0A957SRV4-F1
#
_cell.length_a   1.000
_cell.length_b   1.000
_cell.length_c   1.000
_cell.angle_alpha   90.00
_cell.angle_beta   90.00
_cell.angle_gamma   90.00
#
_symmetry.space_group_name_H-M   'P 1'
#
loop_
_entity.id
_entity.type
_entity.pdbx_description
1 polymer ?
#
loop_
_entity_poly.entity_id
_entity_poly.type
_entity_poly.pdbx_seq_one_letter_code
_entity_poly.pdbx_strand_id
1 'polypeptide(L)'
;MSIFSQPAVGQVGNGFSGARRISANGAKPEEPKKKRSYFPPTSGEQRRLLFETWQKTGNIQESCRIAGVSRTTFYHWRALFLEGGFDALEKPRSNAPHRPRRVADHIVKRVLEIRRQHSNWGKLRISKEVNRQLGPKSISPNSV
;
A
#
# COMPACT_ATOMS: atom_id res chain seq x y z
N MET A 1 -35.70 -49.22 -48.96
CA MET A 1 -34.50 -49.64 -49.72
C MET A 1 -33.43 -48.57 -49.58
N SER A 2 -32.20 -49.04 -49.37
CA SER A 2 -30.91 -48.33 -49.30
C SER A 2 -30.27 -48.17 -47.91
N ILE A 3 -29.30 -49.07 -47.65
CA ILE A 3 -27.88 -48.89 -47.21
C ILE A 3 -27.59 -47.83 -46.11
N PHE A 4 -26.75 -48.04 -45.08
CA PHE A 4 -25.49 -48.78 -44.94
C PHE A 4 -25.17 -48.83 -43.41
N SER A 5 -24.86 -49.99 -42.82
CA SER A 5 -23.49 -50.41 -42.46
C SER A 5 -22.81 -49.58 -41.36
N GLN A 6 -22.70 -50.16 -40.16
CA GLN A 6 -21.57 -49.86 -39.24
C GLN A 6 -20.36 -50.69 -39.66
N PRO A 7 -19.13 -50.18 -39.46
CA PRO A 7 -18.22 -50.94 -38.61
C PRO A 7 -17.33 -50.10 -37.68
N ALA A 8 -16.91 -50.77 -36.61
CA ALA A 8 -15.95 -50.32 -35.61
C ALA A 8 -14.53 -50.12 -36.16
N VAL A 9 -13.86 -49.08 -35.67
CA VAL A 9 -12.40 -48.84 -35.73
C VAL A 9 -12.10 -48.13 -34.41
N GLY A 10 -11.26 -48.60 -33.49
CA GLY A 10 -9.94 -49.20 -33.64
C GLY A 10 -8.99 -48.27 -32.89
N GLN A 11 -8.69 -48.59 -31.63
CA GLN A 11 -7.69 -47.86 -30.85
C GLN A 11 -6.29 -48.09 -31.45
N VAL A 12 -5.58 -47.00 -31.70
CA VAL A 12 -4.14 -47.01 -31.93
C VAL A 12 -3.53 -45.92 -31.06
N GLY A 13 -2.89 -46.34 -29.98
CA GLY A 13 -1.96 -45.50 -29.24
C GLY A 13 -0.78 -45.16 -30.13
N ASN A 14 -0.29 -43.93 -30.02
CA ASN A 14 0.99 -43.55 -30.59
C ASN A 14 1.76 -42.63 -29.62
N GLY A 15 2.80 -43.23 -29.04
CA GLY A 15 4.10 -42.64 -28.74
C GLY A 15 4.16 -41.21 -28.21
N PHE A 16 4.21 -41.07 -26.88
CA PHE A 16 5.00 -40.00 -26.27
C PHE A 16 6.50 -40.35 -26.43
N SER A 17 7.06 -40.06 -27.61
CA SER A 17 8.50 -40.01 -27.83
C SER A 17 8.99 -38.59 -27.57
N GLY A 18 9.97 -38.46 -26.69
CA GLY A 18 10.46 -37.19 -26.18
C GLY A 18 11.08 -36.30 -27.25
N ALA A 19 10.84 -35.01 -27.11
CA ALA A 19 11.78 -33.98 -27.52
C ALA A 19 11.78 -32.89 -26.45
N ARG A 20 12.78 -32.97 -25.56
CA ARG A 20 13.27 -31.85 -24.76
C ARG A 20 13.72 -30.77 -25.75
N ARG A 21 12.84 -29.84 -26.12
CA ARG A 21 13.28 -28.57 -26.70
C ARG A 21 13.55 -27.62 -25.54
N ILE A 22 14.84 -27.42 -25.28
CA ILE A 22 15.37 -26.32 -24.49
C ILE A 22 14.82 -25.05 -25.15
N SER A 23 13.77 -24.47 -24.58
CA SER A 23 13.24 -23.19 -25.07
C SER A 23 14.32 -22.15 -24.84
N ALA A 24 14.76 -21.52 -25.93
CA ALA A 24 15.66 -20.40 -25.91
C ALA A 24 15.20 -19.39 -24.86
N ASN A 25 16.17 -18.83 -24.12
CA ASN A 25 15.96 -17.69 -23.24
C ASN A 25 15.43 -16.51 -24.07
N GLY A 26 14.12 -16.46 -24.27
CA GLY A 26 13.40 -15.28 -24.68
C GLY A 26 13.32 -14.38 -23.46
N ALA A 27 14.28 -13.46 -23.32
CA ALA A 27 14.13 -12.32 -22.45
C ALA A 27 12.80 -11.65 -22.84
N LYS A 28 11.79 -11.81 -21.96
CA LYS A 28 10.51 -11.14 -22.10
C LYS A 28 10.83 -9.64 -22.18
N PRO A 29 10.32 -8.89 -23.17
CA PRO A 29 10.58 -7.46 -23.25
C PRO A 29 10.22 -6.86 -21.91
N GLU A 30 11.22 -6.28 -21.26
CA GLU A 30 11.09 -5.66 -19.95
C GLU A 30 10.24 -4.41 -20.12
N GLU A 31 8.92 -4.63 -20.05
CA GLU A 31 7.94 -3.57 -20.10
C GLU A 31 8.34 -2.49 -19.10
N PRO A 32 8.37 -1.21 -19.50
CA PRO A 32 8.80 -0.14 -18.62
C PRO A 32 7.92 -0.18 -17.38
N LYS A 33 8.54 -0.44 -16.23
CA LYS A 33 7.85 -0.50 -14.93
C LYS A 33 6.95 0.71 -14.83
N LYS A 34 5.63 0.48 -14.93
CA LYS A 34 4.63 1.55 -14.92
C LYS A 34 4.92 2.41 -13.70
N LYS A 35 5.32 3.67 -13.92
CA LYS A 35 5.56 4.60 -12.80
C LYS A 35 4.28 4.59 -11.98
N ARG A 36 4.39 4.29 -10.68
CA ARG A 36 3.24 4.45 -9.77
C ARG A 36 2.83 5.91 -9.90
N SER A 37 1.73 6.16 -10.62
CA SER A 37 1.21 7.51 -10.77
C SER A 37 0.87 7.97 -9.36
N TYR A 38 1.70 8.86 -8.81
CA TYR A 38 1.38 9.51 -7.55
C TYR A 38 0.18 10.40 -7.84
N PHE A 39 -1.02 9.86 -7.59
CA PHE A 39 -2.22 10.65 -7.60
C PHE A 39 -2.16 11.56 -6.38
N PRO A 40 -2.09 12.88 -6.55
CA PRO A 40 -2.19 13.78 -5.42
C PRO A 40 -3.50 13.49 -4.66
N PRO A 41 -3.54 13.73 -3.34
CA PRO A 41 -4.79 13.62 -2.61
C PRO A 41 -5.82 14.54 -3.28
N THR A 42 -6.97 13.98 -3.67
CA THR A 42 -8.09 14.72 -4.30
C THR A 42 -8.37 16.03 -3.57
N SER A 43 -8.63 17.11 -4.30
CA SER A 43 -9.04 18.39 -3.70
C SER A 43 -10.39 18.24 -2.98
N GLY A 44 -10.64 19.05 -1.94
CA GLY A 44 -11.94 19.08 -1.26
C GLY A 44 -13.08 19.38 -2.22
N GLU A 45 -12.86 20.27 -3.18
CA GLU A 45 -13.83 20.61 -4.23
C GLU A 45 -14.15 19.42 -5.14
N GLN A 46 -13.15 18.64 -5.52
CA GLN A 46 -13.36 17.42 -6.34
C GLN A 46 -14.18 16.38 -5.58
N ARG A 47 -13.93 16.21 -4.27
CA ARG A 47 -14.70 15.29 -3.43
C ARG A 47 -16.14 15.78 -3.29
N ARG A 48 -16.36 17.08 -3.09
CA ARG A 48 -17.69 17.66 -3.02
C ARG A 48 -18.46 17.43 -4.33
N LEU A 49 -17.85 17.77 -5.47
CA LEU A 49 -18.42 17.54 -6.80
C LEU A 49 -18.75 16.06 -7.06
N LEU A 50 -17.88 15.15 -6.62
CA LEU A 50 -18.10 13.70 -6.75
C LEU A 50 -19.38 13.25 -6.03
N PHE A 51 -19.59 13.66 -4.79
CA PHE A 51 -20.76 13.24 -4.02
C PHE A 51 -22.03 14.01 -4.39
N GLU A 52 -21.92 15.29 -4.76
CA GLU A 52 -23.05 16.06 -5.30
C GLU A 52 -23.58 15.46 -6.61
N THR A 53 -22.69 15.13 -7.55
CA THR A 53 -23.09 14.48 -8.82
C THR A 53 -23.63 13.07 -8.58
N TRP A 54 -23.06 12.33 -7.63
CA TRP A 54 -23.55 11.00 -7.29
C TRP A 54 -24.94 11.01 -6.66
N GLN A 55 -25.26 11.98 -5.79
CA GLN A 55 -26.61 12.14 -5.25
C GLN A 55 -27.65 12.48 -6.32
N LYS A 56 -27.26 13.26 -7.35
CA LYS A 56 -28.15 13.63 -8.46
C LYS A 56 -28.38 12.49 -9.44
N THR A 57 -27.32 11.77 -9.83
CA THR A 57 -27.36 10.80 -10.93
C THR A 57 -27.52 9.35 -10.45
N GLY A 58 -27.11 9.03 -9.22
CA GLY A 58 -27.04 7.65 -8.69
C GLY A 58 -25.96 6.77 -9.34
N ASN A 59 -25.27 7.26 -10.38
CA ASN A 59 -24.29 6.49 -11.15
C ASN A 59 -22.85 6.83 -10.73
N ILE A 60 -22.16 5.84 -10.15
CA ILE A 60 -20.78 5.97 -9.68
C ILE A 60 -19.80 6.30 -10.83
N GLN A 61 -19.98 5.66 -12.00
CA GLN A 61 -19.04 5.84 -13.12
C GLN A 61 -19.11 7.26 -13.66
N GLU A 62 -20.34 7.78 -13.78
CA GLU A 62 -20.56 9.13 -14.28
C GLU A 62 -20.03 10.18 -13.32
N SER A 63 -20.29 10.04 -12.02
CA SER A 63 -19.76 10.94 -11.00
C SER A 63 -18.24 10.94 -10.95
N CYS A 64 -17.60 9.76 -11.06
CA CYS A 64 -16.14 9.64 -11.14
C CYS A 64 -15.58 10.33 -12.38
N ARG A 65 -16.27 10.22 -13.53
CA ARG A 65 -15.88 10.86 -14.79
C ARG A 65 -15.96 12.39 -14.70
N ILE A 66 -17.05 12.93 -14.15
CA ILE A 66 -17.26 14.38 -14.00
C ILE A 66 -16.26 14.98 -12.99
N ALA A 67 -16.06 14.33 -11.84
CA ALA A 67 -15.15 14.83 -10.82
C ALA A 67 -13.66 14.57 -11.12
N GLY A 68 -13.35 13.78 -12.16
CA GLY A 68 -11.97 13.46 -12.55
C GLY A 68 -11.25 12.54 -11.55
N VAL A 69 -11.98 11.64 -10.89
CA VAL A 69 -11.44 10.75 -9.85
C VAL A 69 -11.58 9.29 -10.23
N SER A 70 -10.69 8.44 -9.69
CA SER A 70 -10.81 7.00 -9.90
C SER A 70 -11.96 6.39 -9.08
N ARG A 71 -12.51 5.29 -9.58
CA ARG A 71 -13.51 4.47 -8.84
C ARG A 71 -12.96 3.96 -7.50
N THR A 72 -11.65 3.68 -7.41
CA THR A 72 -11.02 3.28 -6.15
C THR A 72 -11.08 4.39 -5.11
N THR A 73 -10.92 5.64 -5.54
CA THR A 73 -11.00 6.83 -4.68
C THR A 73 -12.43 7.06 -4.20
N PHE A 74 -13.43 6.82 -5.04
CA PHE A 74 -14.84 6.89 -4.63
C PHE A 74 -15.14 5.98 -3.43
N TYR A 75 -14.74 4.71 -3.48
CA TYR A 75 -15.00 3.80 -2.36
C TYR A 75 -14.24 4.15 -1.09
N HIS A 76 -13.04 4.73 -1.22
CA HIS A 76 -12.30 5.25 -0.07
C HIS A 76 -13.08 6.38 0.63
N TRP A 77 -13.57 7.36 -0.15
CA TRP A 77 -14.32 8.49 0.41
C TRP A 77 -15.75 8.15 0.81
N ARG A 78 -16.36 7.11 0.22
CA ARG A 78 -17.74 6.72 0.54
C ARG A 78 -17.90 6.36 2.02
N ALA A 79 -16.94 5.67 2.60
CA ALA A 79 -16.97 5.33 4.02
C ALA A 79 -16.97 6.60 4.90
N LEU A 80 -16.11 7.57 4.58
CA LEU A 80 -16.01 8.84 5.29
C LEU A 80 -17.28 9.70 5.12
N PHE A 81 -17.85 9.71 3.92
CA PHE A 81 -19.10 10.42 3.64
C PHE A 81 -20.29 9.84 4.42
N LEU A 82 -20.35 8.52 4.58
CA LEU A 82 -21.39 7.87 5.40
C LEU A 82 -21.23 8.16 6.89
N GLU A 83 -20.01 8.37 7.38
CA GLU A 83 -19.73 8.70 8.78
C GLU A 83 -20.00 10.17 9.12
N GLY A 84 -19.65 11.11 8.24
CA GLY A 84 -19.64 12.55 8.56
C GLY A 84 -20.00 13.49 7.41
N GLY A 85 -20.67 13.00 6.38
CA GLY A 85 -21.22 13.81 5.30
C GLY A 85 -20.17 14.64 4.56
N PHE A 86 -20.54 15.87 4.20
CA PHE A 86 -19.67 16.78 3.44
C PHE A 86 -18.52 17.35 4.28
N ASP A 87 -18.73 17.60 5.58
CA ASP A 87 -17.67 18.06 6.49
C ASP A 87 -16.49 17.08 6.58
N ALA A 88 -16.79 15.78 6.60
CA ALA A 88 -15.76 14.74 6.60
C ALA A 88 -14.96 14.65 5.28
N LEU A 89 -15.52 15.13 4.17
CA LEU A 89 -14.83 15.20 2.89
C LEU A 89 -13.85 16.37 2.81
N GLU A 90 -14.17 17.51 3.44
CA GLU A 90 -13.32 18.70 3.44
C GLU A 90 -12.09 18.53 4.33
N LYS A 91 -12.26 17.91 5.51
CA LYS A 91 -11.19 17.71 6.50
C LYS A 91 -10.80 16.23 6.58
N PRO A 92 -9.97 15.74 5.66
CA PRO A 92 -9.58 14.34 5.67
C PRO A 92 -8.77 14.00 6.91
N ARG A 93 -8.79 12.71 7.29
CA ARG A 93 -7.94 12.21 8.37
C ARG A 93 -6.48 12.51 8.07
N SER A 94 -5.73 12.92 9.09
CA SER A 94 -4.29 13.14 8.97
C SER A 94 -3.59 11.86 8.53
N ASN A 95 -2.65 11.98 7.59
CA ASN A 95 -1.75 10.89 7.19
C ASN A 95 -0.67 10.61 8.25
N ALA A 96 -0.65 11.35 9.35
CA ALA A 96 0.28 11.11 10.45
C ALA A 96 0.09 9.69 11.02
N PRO A 97 1.18 9.01 11.40
CA PRO A 97 1.08 7.69 11.99
C PRO A 97 0.28 7.77 13.31
N HIS A 98 -0.77 6.95 13.42
CA HIS A 98 -1.60 6.89 14.62
C HIS A 98 -0.82 6.50 15.88
N ARG A 99 0.26 5.74 15.72
CA ARG A 99 1.14 5.29 16.82
C ARG A 99 2.59 5.63 16.47
N PRO A 100 3.05 6.87 16.71
CA PRO A 100 4.46 7.20 16.54
C PRO A 100 5.29 6.39 17.53
N ARG A 101 6.48 5.94 17.11
CA ARG A 101 7.43 5.28 18.03
C ARG A 101 7.88 6.31 19.05
N ARG A 102 7.45 6.16 20.31
CA ARG A 102 7.88 6.99 21.44
C ARG A 102 8.86 6.20 22.30
N VAL A 103 9.90 6.88 22.75
CA VAL A 103 10.81 6.37 23.77
C VAL A 103 10.13 6.50 25.12
N ALA A 104 10.26 5.50 26.00
CA ALA A 104 9.65 5.55 27.32
C ALA A 104 10.20 6.72 28.16
N ASP A 105 9.34 7.39 28.94
CA ASP A 105 9.67 8.64 29.63
C ASP A 105 10.88 8.52 30.57
N HIS A 106 11.04 7.37 31.23
CA HIS A 106 12.20 7.13 32.11
C HIS A 106 13.52 7.11 31.34
N ILE A 107 13.53 6.58 30.11
CA ILE A 107 14.72 6.56 29.24
C ILE A 107 15.03 7.98 28.78
N VAL A 108 14.02 8.76 28.40
CA VAL A 108 14.18 10.17 28.00
C VAL A 108 14.77 11.00 29.14
N LYS A 109 14.22 10.86 30.36
CA LYS A 109 14.77 11.51 31.56
C LYS A 109 16.24 11.14 31.77
N ARG A 110 16.58 9.86 31.61
CA ARG A 110 17.95 9.40 31.80
C ARG A 110 18.92 9.94 30.75
N VAL A 111 18.50 10.00 29.49
CA VAL A 111 19.26 10.64 28.41
C VAL A 111 19.54 12.11 28.75
N LEU A 112 18.53 12.85 29.21
CA LEU A 112 18.67 14.26 29.58
C LEU A 112 19.63 14.47 30.76
N GLU A 113 19.58 13.61 31.77
CA GLU A 113 20.52 13.64 32.91
C GLU A 113 21.96 13.44 32.46
N ILE A 114 22.23 12.41 31.65
CA ILE A 114 23.57 12.11 31.13
C ILE A 114 24.06 13.26 30.24
N ARG A 115 23.18 13.83 29.42
CA ARG A 115 23.50 14.99 28.56
C ARG A 115 23.90 16.21 29.39
N ARG A 116 23.23 16.45 30.52
CA ARG A 116 23.55 17.55 31.45
C ARG A 116 24.87 17.32 32.18
N GLN A 117 25.16 16.10 32.60
CA GLN A 117 26.41 15.75 33.29
C GLN A 117 27.62 15.75 32.34
N HIS A 118 27.41 15.37 31.07
CA HIS A 118 28.47 15.21 30.08
C HIS A 118 28.11 15.88 28.75
N SER A 119 28.13 17.21 28.73
CA SER A 119 27.76 18.00 27.54
C SER A 119 28.63 17.74 26.30
N ASN A 120 29.85 17.22 26.47
CA ASN A 120 30.77 16.90 25.38
C ASN A 120 30.52 15.52 24.74
N TRP A 121 29.61 14.70 25.29
CA TRP A 121 29.35 13.36 24.75
C TRP A 121 28.42 13.40 23.53
N GLY A 122 28.81 12.66 22.49
CA GLY A 122 27.97 12.44 21.31
C GLY A 122 26.88 11.38 21.56
N LYS A 123 25.87 11.38 20.69
CA LYS A 123 24.69 10.48 20.74
C LYS A 123 25.04 8.99 20.88
N LEU A 124 26.13 8.54 20.25
CA LEU A 124 26.62 7.16 20.34
C LEU A 124 27.06 6.79 21.76
N ARG A 125 27.78 7.70 22.44
CA ARG A 125 28.31 7.45 23.79
C ARG A 125 27.18 7.47 24.81
N ILE A 126 26.24 8.40 24.66
CA ILE A 126 25.04 8.48 25.51
C ILE A 126 24.15 7.25 25.32
N SER A 127 23.90 6.79 24.08
CA SER A 127 23.13 5.56 23.83
C SER A 127 23.78 4.34 24.48
N LYS A 128 25.11 4.17 24.36
CA LYS A 128 25.83 3.08 25.02
C LYS A 128 25.70 3.14 26.54
N GLU A 129 25.81 4.34 27.11
CA GLU A 129 25.68 4.54 28.54
C GLU A 129 24.29 4.18 29.05
N VAL A 130 23.25 4.66 28.37
CA VAL A 130 21.85 4.37 28.72
C VAL A 130 21.57 2.86 28.61
N ASN A 131 22.04 2.22 27.55
CA ASN A 131 21.91 0.77 27.38
C ASN A 131 22.71 -0.03 28.42
N ARG A 132 23.84 0.50 28.90
CA ARG A 132 24.60 -0.14 29.99
C ARG A 132 23.83 -0.13 31.30
N GLN A 133 23.09 0.95 31.58
CA GLN A 133 22.39 1.13 32.85
C GLN A 133 21.00 0.52 32.89
N LEU A 134 20.24 0.59 31.79
CA LEU A 134 18.85 0.11 31.72
C LEU A 134 18.72 -1.27 31.07
N GLY A 135 19.75 -1.74 30.39
CA GLY A 135 19.78 -3.02 29.71
C GLY A 135 20.03 -2.93 28.20
N PRO A 136 20.35 -4.06 27.55
CA PRO A 136 20.66 -4.08 26.12
C PRO A 136 19.45 -3.63 25.28
N LYS A 137 19.71 -2.79 24.27
CA LYS A 137 18.72 -2.29 23.28
C LYS A 137 17.60 -1.38 23.83
N SER A 138 17.78 -0.72 24.96
CA SER A 138 16.83 0.28 25.47
C SER A 138 16.66 1.49 24.54
N ILE A 139 17.72 1.97 23.90
CA ILE A 139 17.66 3.12 22.98
C ILE A 139 18.67 3.01 21.82
N SER A 140 18.24 3.41 20.62
CA SER A 140 19.12 3.52 19.45
C SER A 140 19.88 4.85 19.46
N PRO A 141 21.09 4.95 18.89
CA PRO A 141 21.83 6.21 18.82
C PRO A 141 21.11 7.35 18.09
N ASN A 142 20.16 7.05 17.21
CA ASN A 142 19.38 8.07 16.50
C ASN A 142 18.13 8.51 17.28
N SER A 143 17.81 7.81 18.36
CA SER A 143 16.70 8.14 19.26
C SER A 143 17.15 8.94 20.49
N VAL A 144 18.46 9.17 20.64
CA VAL A 144 19.11 10.02 21.67
C VAL A 144 19.17 11.46 21.20
#